data_AF-A0A6C0BJU7-F1
#
_entry.id   AF-A0A6C0BJU7-F1
#
_cell.length_a   1.000
_cell.length_b   1.000
_cell.length_c   1.000
_cell.angle_alpha   90.00
_cell.angle_beta   90.00
_cell.angle_gamma   90.00
#
_symmetry.space_group_name_H-M   'P 1'
#
loop_
_entity.id
_entity.type
_entity.pdbx_description
1 polymer ?
#
loop_
_entity_poly.entity_id
_entity_poly.type
_entity_poly.pdbx_seq_one_letter_code
_entity_poly.pdbx_strand_id
1 'polypeptide(L)' 'MGVFNNPKNPPRIKAGYGTAKKARNTIRRLRKETRKQQKQTARTMYYRAKYHKFQTPGMRNAMKIYADFLSK' A
#
# COMPACT_ATOMS: atom_id res chain seq x y z
N MET A 1 13.87 -20.32 3.20
CA MET A 1 14.08 -19.16 2.31
C MET A 1 13.63 -17.88 3.02
N GLY A 2 14.51 -17.27 3.81
CA GLY A 2 14.25 -15.99 4.47
C GLY A 2 15.00 -14.87 3.76
N VAL A 3 14.42 -14.29 2.72
CA VAL A 3 14.97 -13.07 2.10
C VAL A 3 14.58 -11.89 2.99
N PHE A 4 15.38 -11.63 4.02
CA PHE A 4 15.34 -10.36 4.75
C PHE A 4 15.93 -9.29 3.84
N ASN A 5 15.10 -8.81 2.91
CA ASN A 5 15.40 -7.60 2.15
C ASN A 5 15.17 -6.42 3.10
N ASN A 6 16.10 -6.18 4.03
CA ASN A 6 16.14 -4.94 4.79
C ASN A 6 16.69 -3.87 3.84
N PRO A 7 15.85 -2.98 3.29
CA PRO A 7 16.34 -1.97 2.37
C PRO A 7 17.28 -1.04 3.14
N LYS A 8 18.52 -0.89 2.65
CA LYS A 8 19.52 0.04 3.21
C LYS A 8 19.02 1.49 3.24
N ASN A 9 18.09 1.82 2.34
CA ASN A 9 17.47 3.14 2.23
C ASN A 9 16.01 3.11 2.72
N PRO A 10 15.54 4.19 3.38
CA PRO A 10 14.14 4.30 3.74
C PRO A 10 13.25 4.26 2.49
N PRO A 11 12.03 3.71 2.59
CA PRO A 11 11.12 3.69 1.46
C PRO A 11 10.86 5.12 1.00
N ARG A 12 11.07 5.38 -0.30
CA ARG A 12 10.89 6.70 -0.94
C ARG A 12 9.52 7.32 -0.65
N ILE A 13 8.51 6.45 -0.45
CA ILE A 13 7.14 6.84 -0.14
C ILE A 13 6.76 6.21 1.19
N LYS A 14 6.36 7.05 2.15
CA LYS A 14 5.68 6.60 3.37
C LYS A 14 4.28 6.10 3.01
N ALA A 15 4.19 4.81 2.69
CA ALA A 15 2.95 4.11 2.37
C ALA A 15 2.38 3.39 3.59
N GLY A 16 1.06 3.25 3.69
CA GLY A 16 0.43 2.57 4.82
C GLY A 16 -0.94 1.98 4.51
N TYR A 17 -1.17 0.76 5.00
CA TYR A 17 -2.35 -0.06 4.69
C TYR A 17 -3.29 -0.31 5.90
N GLY A 18 -2.94 0.20 7.09
CA GLY A 18 -3.68 -0.08 8.32
C GLY A 18 -5.04 0.60 8.45
N THR A 19 -5.28 1.71 7.74
CA THR A 19 -6.55 2.44 7.78
C THR A 19 -6.85 3.10 6.44
N ALA A 20 -8.13 3.42 6.20
CA ALA A 20 -8.56 4.20 5.04
C ALA A 20 -7.83 5.56 4.92
N LYS A 21 -7.63 6.27 6.03
CA LYS A 21 -6.90 7.55 6.05
C LYS A 21 -5.45 7.39 5.56
N LYS A 22 -4.76 6.33 5.98
CA LYS A 22 -3.39 6.01 5.53
C LYS A 22 -3.38 5.63 4.03
N ALA A 23 -4.38 4.88 3.58
CA ALA A 23 -4.51 4.50 2.17
C ALA A 23 -4.69 5.71 1.24
N ARG A 24 -5.64 6.61 1.57
CA ARG A 24 -5.86 7.85 0.79
C ARG A 24 -4.62 8.74 0.76
N ASN A 25 -3.96 8.90 1.91
CA ASN A 25 -2.70 9.65 1.99
C ASN A 25 -1.60 9.03 1.12
N THR A 26 -1.52 7.70 1.08
CA THR A 26 -0.57 6.99 0.21
C THR A 26 -0.87 7.27 -1.25
N ILE A 27 -2.12 7.13 -1.70
CA ILE A 27 -2.53 7.45 -3.08
C ILE A 27 -2.18 8.89 -3.45
N ARG A 28 -2.46 9.85 -2.56
CA ARG A 28 -2.10 11.26 -2.80
C ARG A 28 -0.61 11.46 -3.03
N ARG A 29 0.25 10.76 -2.28
CA ARG A 29 1.71 10.80 -2.46
C ARG A 29 2.14 10.11 -3.76
N LEU A 30 1.50 9.00 -4.10
CA LEU A 30 1.77 8.22 -5.31
C LEU A 30 1.54 9.03 -6.59
N ARG A 31 0.63 10.02 -6.60
CA ARG A 31 0.38 10.86 -7.78
C ARG A 31 1.63 11.61 -8.30
N LYS A 32 2.66 11.80 -7.45
CA LYS A 32 3.94 12.44 -7.83
C LYS A 32 4.95 11.47 -8.46
N GLU A 33 4.63 10.19 -8.52
CA GLU A 33 5.55 9.11 -8.90
C GLU A 33 5.16 8.50 -10.24
N THR A 34 6.04 7.67 -10.81
CA THR A 34 5.76 7.02 -12.10
C THR A 34 4.60 6.03 -12.00
N ARG A 35 3.82 5.85 -13.08
CA ARG A 35 2.69 4.89 -13.12
C ARG A 35 3.09 3.48 -12.65
N LYS A 36 4.32 3.04 -12.98
CA LYS A 36 4.87 1.75 -12.53
C LYS A 36 4.99 1.69 -11.00
N GLN A 37 5.61 2.70 -10.39
CA GLN A 37 5.74 2.78 -8.92
C GLN A 37 4.40 2.94 -8.22
N GLN A 38 3.45 3.67 -8.83
CA GLN A 38 2.09 3.79 -8.34
C GLN A 38 1.42 2.43 -8.21
N LYS A 39 1.37 1.66 -9.32
CA LYS A 39 0.76 0.32 -9.34
C LYS A 39 1.48 -0.67 -8.42
N GLN A 40 2.81 -0.65 -8.40
CA GLN A 40 3.61 -1.52 -7.52
C GLN A 40 3.34 -1.26 -6.04
N THR A 41 3.32 0.01 -5.63
CA THR A 41 3.08 0.39 -4.23
C THR A 41 1.65 0.08 -3.83
N ALA A 42 0.67 0.40 -4.67
CA ALA A 42 -0.74 0.13 -4.40
C ALA A 42 -1.00 -1.39 -4.28
N ARG A 43 -0.45 -2.22 -5.18
CA ARG A 43 -0.52 -3.69 -5.08
C ARG A 43 0.10 -4.20 -3.78
N THR A 44 1.31 -3.73 -3.46
CA THR A 44 1.99 -4.12 -2.22
C THR A 44 1.15 -3.79 -0.98
N MET A 45 0.57 -2.59 -0.91
CA MET A 45 -0.27 -2.20 0.23
C MET A 45 -1.59 -2.98 0.27
N TYR A 46 -2.20 -3.23 -0.89
CA TYR A 46 -3.41 -4.06 -0.99
C TYR A 46 -3.18 -5.47 -0.44
N TYR A 47 -2.12 -6.15 -0.90
CA TYR A 47 -1.82 -7.51 -0.44
C TYR A 47 -1.36 -7.56 1.02
N ARG A 48 -0.64 -6.54 1.51
CA ARG A 48 -0.32 -6.42 2.94
C ARG A 48 -1.57 -6.30 3.81
N ALA A 49 -2.58 -5.54 3.37
CA ALA A 49 -3.87 -5.52 4.06
C ALA A 49 -4.64 -6.85 3.91
N LYS A 50 -4.64 -7.44 2.71
CA LYS A 50 -5.35 -8.69 2.39
C LYS A 50 -4.87 -9.87 3.23
N TYR A 51 -3.56 -9.99 3.43
CA TYR A 51 -2.95 -11.14 4.12
C TYR A 51 -2.45 -10.80 5.54
N HIS A 52 -2.89 -9.68 6.12
CA HIS A 52 -2.55 -9.37 7.51
C HIS A 52 -3.21 -10.37 8.46
N LYS A 53 -2.42 -11.00 9.35
CA LYS A 53 -2.89 -12.01 10.31
C LYS A 53 -4.09 -11.54 11.14
N PHE A 54 -4.07 -10.27 11.55
CA PHE A 54 -5.15 -9.62 12.30
C PHE A 54 -5.79 -8.54 11.45
N GLN A 55 -6.61 -8.92 10.48
CA GLN A 55 -7.29 -7.96 9.61
C GLN A 55 -8.29 -7.13 10.41
N THR A 56 -8.10 -5.80 10.40
CA THR A 56 -9.04 -4.88 11.02
C THR A 56 -10.06 -4.34 9.99
N PRO A 57 -11.23 -3.83 10.44
CA PRO A 57 -12.16 -3.13 9.55
C PRO A 57 -11.49 -1.97 8.80
N GLY A 58 -10.52 -1.29 9.44
CA GLY A 58 -9.71 -0.23 8.82
C GLY A 58 -8.88 -0.71 7.64
N MET A 59 -8.31 -1.92 7.72
CA MET A 59 -7.58 -2.56 6.62
C MET A 59 -8.50 -2.96 5.47
N ARG A 60 -9.70 -3.48 5.76
CA ARG A 60 -10.71 -3.79 4.73
C ARG A 60 -11.11 -2.54 3.95
N ASN A 61 -11.29 -1.42 4.64
CA ASN A 61 -11.56 -0.14 3.99
C ASN A 61 -10.36 0.37 3.18
N ALA A 62 -9.12 0.17 3.67
CA ALA A 62 -7.92 0.46 2.89
C ALA A 62 -7.84 -0.39 1.61
N MET A 63 -8.22 -1.68 1.67
CA MET A 63 -8.26 -2.55 0.50
C MET A 63 -9.19 -2.01 -0.58
N LYS A 64 -10.41 -1.57 -0.22
CA LYS A 64 -11.36 -0.98 -1.18
C LYS A 64 -10.76 0.22 -1.92
N ILE A 65 -10.08 1.09 -1.19
CA ILE A 65 -9.41 2.28 -1.75
C ILE A 65 -8.29 1.90 -2.71
N TYR A 66 -7.45 0.92 -2.36
CA TYR A 66 -6.39 0.45 -3.26
C TYR A 66 -6.92 -0.34 -4.45
N ALA A 67 -8.01 -1.10 -4.28
CA ALA A 67 -8.67 -1.81 -5.37
C ALA A 67 -9.23 -0.84 -6.41
N ASP A 68 -9.96 0.20 -5.98
CA ASP A 68 -10.45 1.28 -6.86
C ASP A 68 -9.31 2.00 -7.60
N PHE A 69 -8.19 2.20 -6.92
CA PHE A 69 -7.02 2.81 -7.55
C PHE A 69 -6.35 1.92 -8.60
N LEU A 70 -6.40 0.59 -8.42
CA LEU A 70 -5.79 -0.38 -9.32
C LEU A 70 -6.68 -0.77 -10.51
N SER A 71 -7.99 -0.59 -10.40
CA SER A 71 -8.94 -0.77 -11.50
C SER A 71 -8.94 0.39 -12.50
N LYS A 72 -8.26 1.49 -12.17
CA LYS A 72 -8.03 2.64 -13.05
C LYS A 72 -6.69 2.51 -13.80
#